data_AF-A0A2V7WS48-F1
#
_entry.id   AF-A0A2V7WS48-F1
#
_cell.length_a   1.000
_cell.length_b   1.000
_cell.length_c   1.000
_cell.angle_alpha   90.00
_cell.angle_beta   90.00
_cell.angle_gamma   90.00
#
_symmetry.space_group_name_H-M   'P 1'
#
loop_
_entity.id
_entity.type
_entity.pdbx_description
1 polymer ?
#
loop_
_entity_poly.entity_id
_entity_poly.type
_entity_poly.pdbx_seq_one_letter_code
_entity_poly.pdbx_strand_id
1 'polypeptide(L)'
;FAFHADGPVISVLKLRGPAGEVGVRQARERRGVVRVQADRPIAPGNYTLDLEFKAPFDPHSVGLYRTQAGGDGYAFTQFEATDARRAFPCWDEPSFKIPYQLTLVVPAADLAVSNTPVESDTPGGATRTVVFKRTPPLPSYLLAMAVGPFDTVPITGLSVPGRVVTVKGKSALAAEAARVAPPLLAALERSFGRPYPS
;
A
#
# COMPACT_ATOMS: atom_id res chain seq x y z
N PHE A 1 -0.45 -23.70 -3.85
CA PHE A 1 -0.08 -22.69 -2.83
C PHE A 1 -1.35 -21.97 -2.38
N ALA A 2 -1.27 -21.07 -1.40
CA ALA A 2 -2.43 -20.28 -0.97
C ALA A 2 -2.00 -18.85 -0.62
N PHE A 3 -2.93 -17.90 -0.73
CA PHE A 3 -2.79 -16.50 -0.31
C PHE A 3 -4.10 -16.03 0.35
N HIS A 4 -4.15 -14.78 0.81
CA HIS A 4 -5.30 -14.18 1.47
C HIS A 4 -6.01 -13.17 0.57
N ALA A 5 -7.35 -13.24 0.52
CA ALA A 5 -8.24 -12.24 -0.08
C ALA A 5 -9.63 -12.33 0.58
N ASP A 6 -10.00 -11.32 1.36
CA ASP A 6 -11.29 -11.24 2.06
C ASP A 6 -12.13 -10.07 1.54
N GLY A 7 -13.02 -10.33 0.58
CA GLY A 7 -13.80 -9.30 -0.10
C GLY A 7 -13.42 -9.09 -1.58
N PRO A 8 -12.13 -8.96 -1.97
CA PRO A 8 -11.76 -8.79 -3.36
C PRO A 8 -12.29 -9.90 -4.26
N VAL A 9 -12.98 -9.53 -5.35
CA VAL A 9 -13.47 -10.45 -6.39
C VAL A 9 -12.41 -10.53 -7.49
N ILE A 10 -11.78 -11.69 -7.61
CA ILE A 10 -10.71 -11.97 -8.57
C ILE A 10 -11.33 -12.40 -9.90
N SER A 11 -11.13 -11.61 -10.96
CA SER A 11 -11.61 -11.88 -12.33
C SER A 11 -10.57 -12.59 -13.19
N VAL A 12 -9.28 -12.37 -12.93
CA VAL A 12 -8.17 -13.04 -13.62
C VAL A 12 -7.19 -13.56 -12.58
N LEU A 13 -6.75 -14.80 -12.76
CA LEU A 13 -5.64 -15.39 -12.04
C LEU A 13 -4.79 -16.18 -13.04
N LYS A 14 -3.57 -15.71 -13.32
CA LYS A 14 -2.63 -16.37 -14.23
C LYS A 14 -1.32 -16.64 -13.52
N LEU A 15 -0.82 -17.85 -13.64
CA LEU A 15 0.50 -18.24 -13.13
C LEU A 15 1.45 -18.45 -14.30
N ARG A 16 2.53 -17.68 -14.36
CA ARG A 16 3.58 -17.82 -15.37
C ARG A 16 4.87 -18.26 -14.71
N GLY A 17 5.52 -19.27 -15.28
CA GLY A 17 6.80 -19.79 -14.82
C GLY A 17 7.85 -19.82 -15.94
N PRO A 18 9.02 -20.42 -15.68
CA PRO A 18 10.11 -20.48 -16.65
C PRO A 18 9.75 -21.19 -17.96
N ALA A 19 8.81 -22.14 -17.90
CA ALA A 19 8.33 -22.91 -19.06
C ALA A 19 7.01 -22.38 -19.64
N GLY A 20 6.65 -21.13 -19.35
CA GLY A 20 5.40 -20.50 -19.80
C GLY A 20 4.26 -20.58 -18.77
N GLU A 21 3.03 -20.46 -19.25
CA GLU A 21 1.83 -20.44 -18.41
C GLU A 21 1.58 -21.82 -17.77
N VAL A 22 1.11 -21.79 -16.52
CA VAL A 22 0.73 -22.99 -15.75
C VAL A 22 -0.77 -22.92 -15.51
N GLY A 23 -1.49 -23.92 -16.02
CA GLY A 23 -2.92 -24.10 -15.74
C GLY A 23 -3.15 -24.22 -14.24
N VAL A 24 -4.07 -23.39 -13.73
CA VAL A 24 -4.37 -23.28 -12.31
C VAL A 24 -5.87 -23.16 -12.08
N ARG A 25 -6.34 -23.74 -10.98
CA ARG A 25 -7.68 -23.58 -10.44
C ARG A 25 -7.60 -22.98 -9.05
N GLN A 26 -8.55 -22.10 -8.72
CA GLN A 26 -8.64 -21.50 -7.39
C GLN A 26 -9.89 -21.99 -6.65
N ALA A 27 -9.77 -22.11 -5.33
CA ALA A 27 -10.89 -22.36 -4.43
C ALA A 27 -10.79 -21.41 -3.23
N ARG A 28 -11.91 -20.79 -2.86
CA ARG A 28 -12.00 -19.99 -1.64
C ARG A 28 -12.25 -20.90 -0.45
N GLU A 29 -11.49 -20.67 0.60
CA GLU A 29 -11.61 -21.34 1.89
C GLU A 29 -12.13 -20.37 2.95
N ARG A 30 -12.25 -20.85 4.19
CA ARG A 30 -12.68 -20.01 5.31
C ARG A 30 -11.64 -18.92 5.61
N ARG A 31 -12.07 -17.85 6.28
CA ARG A 31 -11.20 -16.76 6.78
C ARG A 31 -10.38 -16.05 5.70
N GLY A 32 -10.94 -15.94 4.49
CA GLY A 32 -10.32 -15.20 3.40
C GLY A 32 -9.10 -15.89 2.80
N VAL A 33 -8.93 -17.20 2.95
CA VAL A 33 -7.87 -17.96 2.28
C VAL A 33 -8.32 -18.33 0.87
N VAL A 34 -7.43 -18.17 -0.12
CA VAL A 34 -7.62 -18.62 -1.51
C VAL A 34 -6.55 -19.65 -1.81
N ARG A 35 -6.95 -20.90 -2.04
CA ARG A 35 -6.05 -21.97 -2.46
C ARG A 35 -5.96 -21.99 -3.98
N VAL A 36 -4.74 -22.03 -4.49
CA VAL A 36 -4.43 -22.22 -5.91
C VAL A 36 -3.79 -23.57 -6.11
N GLN A 37 -4.42 -24.38 -6.96
CA GLN A 37 -3.95 -25.69 -7.37
C GLN A 37 -3.52 -25.64 -8.84
N ALA A 38 -2.26 -25.95 -9.10
CA ALA A 38 -1.77 -26.13 -10.46
C ALA A 38 -2.16 -27.51 -10.99
N ASP A 39 -2.38 -27.61 -12.29
CA ASP A 39 -2.76 -28.86 -12.96
C ASP A 39 -1.61 -29.87 -13.04
N ARG A 40 -0.40 -29.42 -12.72
CA ARG A 40 0.82 -30.23 -12.63
C ARG A 40 1.71 -29.75 -11.47
N PRO A 41 2.60 -30.59 -10.95
CA PRO A 41 3.60 -30.16 -9.98
C PRO A 41 4.40 -28.94 -10.46
N ILE A 42 4.55 -27.96 -9.57
CA ILE A 42 5.33 -26.75 -9.83
C ILE A 42 6.79 -27.07 -9.48
N ALA A 43 7.68 -26.97 -10.46
CA ALA A 43 9.12 -27.13 -10.25
C ALA A 43 9.69 -25.92 -9.46
N PRO A 44 10.79 -26.08 -8.73
CA PRO A 44 11.47 -24.95 -8.10
C PRO A 44 11.86 -23.88 -9.14
N GLY A 45 11.63 -22.60 -8.82
CA GLY A 45 11.96 -21.48 -9.71
C GLY A 45 11.18 -20.21 -9.38
N ASN A 46 11.38 -19.19 -10.20
CA ASN A 46 10.66 -17.92 -10.10
C ASN A 46 9.38 -17.97 -10.93
N TYR A 47 8.28 -17.55 -10.32
CA TYR A 47 6.97 -17.49 -10.95
C TYR A 47 6.36 -16.09 -10.76
N THR A 48 5.52 -15.70 -11.70
CA THR A 48 4.69 -14.50 -11.60
C THR A 48 3.23 -14.93 -11.48
N LEU A 49 2.57 -14.45 -10.44
CA LEU A 49 1.13 -14.58 -10.25
C LEU A 49 0.48 -13.25 -10.57
N ASP A 50 -0.27 -13.19 -11.66
CA ASP A 50 -1.02 -12.01 -12.08
C ASP A 50 -2.46 -12.15 -11.63
N LEU A 51 -2.95 -11.12 -10.96
CA LEU A 51 -4.29 -11.04 -10.42
C LEU A 51 -4.96 -9.77 -10.90
N GLU A 52 -6.12 -9.91 -11.53
CA GLU A 52 -7.04 -8.78 -11.72
C GLU A 52 -8.21 -8.97 -10.76
N PHE A 53 -8.54 -7.92 -10.02
CA PHE A 53 -9.57 -7.98 -9.00
C PHE A 53 -10.28 -6.64 -8.81
N LYS A 54 -11.46 -6.70 -8.20
CA LYS A 54 -12.20 -5.54 -7.70
C LYS A 54 -12.46 -5.72 -6.21
N ALA A 55 -12.23 -4.67 -5.43
CA ALA A 55 -12.53 -4.63 -4.00
C ALA A 55 -13.32 -3.35 -3.69
N PRO A 56 -14.35 -3.41 -2.82
CA PRO A 56 -15.02 -2.21 -2.35
C PRO A 56 -14.12 -1.45 -1.37
N PHE A 57 -14.38 -0.16 -1.18
CA PHE A 57 -13.89 0.54 0.00
C PHE A 57 -14.55 -0.05 1.24
N ASP A 58 -13.77 -0.26 2.29
CA ASP A 58 -14.26 -0.74 3.57
C ASP A 58 -15.04 0.37 4.31
N PRO A 59 -16.18 0.06 4.96
CA PRO A 59 -17.01 1.05 5.65
C PRO A 59 -16.61 1.27 7.12
N HIS A 60 -15.68 0.50 7.68
CA HIS A 60 -15.34 0.47 9.11
C HIS A 60 -13.94 1.03 9.40
N SER A 61 -13.36 1.80 8.47
CA SER A 61 -12.02 2.39 8.61
C SER A 61 -10.90 1.37 8.79
N VAL A 62 -11.05 0.17 8.22
CA VAL A 62 -10.01 -0.86 8.10
C VAL A 62 -9.73 -1.14 6.62
N GLY A 63 -8.69 -1.90 6.30
CA GLY A 63 -8.38 -2.20 4.90
C GLY A 63 -8.10 -0.92 4.11
N LEU A 64 -8.65 -0.84 2.89
CA LEU A 64 -8.70 0.39 2.10
C LEU A 64 -10.10 0.99 2.27
N TYR A 65 -10.20 2.15 2.89
CA TYR A 65 -11.48 2.78 3.21
C TYR A 65 -11.56 4.20 2.66
N ARG A 66 -12.78 4.71 2.55
CA ARG A 66 -13.06 6.08 2.13
C ARG A 66 -13.78 6.83 3.24
N THR A 67 -13.40 8.09 3.44
CA THR A 67 -14.05 9.03 4.35
C THR A 67 -14.27 10.37 3.66
N GLN A 68 -15.02 11.27 4.30
CA GLN A 68 -15.28 12.62 3.81
C GLN A 68 -14.99 13.64 4.91
N ALA A 69 -14.41 14.77 4.52
CA ALA A 69 -14.20 15.92 5.40
C ALA A 69 -14.36 17.20 4.59
N GLY A 70 -15.21 18.12 5.07
CA GLY A 70 -15.45 19.41 4.39
C GLY A 70 -16.05 19.28 2.99
N GLY A 71 -16.78 18.19 2.71
CA GLY A 71 -17.36 17.90 1.38
C GLY A 71 -16.40 17.19 0.42
N ASP A 72 -15.11 17.12 0.74
CA ASP A 72 -14.10 16.43 -0.06
C ASP A 72 -13.99 14.95 0.34
N GLY A 73 -13.67 14.07 -0.63
CA GLY A 73 -13.46 12.64 -0.41
C GLY A 73 -11.98 12.30 -0.20
N TYR A 74 -11.71 11.36 0.70
CA TYR A 74 -10.37 10.87 1.01
C TYR A 74 -10.37 9.35 1.10
N ALA A 75 -9.34 8.72 0.57
CA ALA A 75 -9.08 7.30 0.74
C ALA A 75 -7.81 7.10 1.59
N PHE A 76 -7.86 6.13 2.50
CA PHE A 76 -6.76 5.77 3.38
C PHE A 76 -6.68 4.25 3.53
N THR A 77 -5.53 3.77 3.98
CA THR A 77 -5.33 2.37 4.37
C THR A 77 -5.07 2.22 5.86
N GLN A 78 -5.70 1.23 6.49
CA GLN A 78 -5.37 0.74 7.82
C GLN A 78 -5.32 -0.79 7.76
N PHE A 79 -4.13 -1.37 7.67
CA PHE A 79 -3.96 -2.80 7.39
C PHE A 79 -3.58 -3.65 8.60
N GLU A 80 -3.11 -3.05 9.69
CA GLU A 80 -2.75 -3.81 10.88
C GLU A 80 -4.01 -4.28 11.63
N ALA A 81 -4.15 -5.56 11.99
CA ALA A 81 -3.14 -6.63 11.86
C ALA A 81 -3.20 -7.46 10.57
N THR A 82 -4.40 -7.64 10.00
CA THR A 82 -4.65 -8.59 8.90
C THR A 82 -5.67 -8.06 7.89
N ASP A 83 -5.72 -6.75 7.68
CA ASP A 83 -6.74 -6.11 6.84
C ASP A 83 -6.21 -5.74 5.44
N ALA A 84 -4.91 -5.95 5.16
CA ALA A 84 -4.38 -5.81 3.79
C ALA A 84 -5.13 -6.73 2.81
N ARG A 85 -5.48 -7.95 3.26
CA ARG A 85 -6.26 -8.93 2.47
C ARG A 85 -7.66 -8.43 2.06
N ARG A 86 -8.18 -7.39 2.72
CA ARG A 86 -9.47 -6.77 2.37
C ARG A 86 -9.33 -5.82 1.18
N ALA A 87 -8.17 -5.19 1.06
CA ALA A 87 -7.88 -4.25 -0.03
C ALA A 87 -7.35 -4.95 -1.28
N PHE A 88 -6.48 -5.96 -1.13
CA PHE A 88 -5.89 -6.68 -2.26
C PHE A 88 -5.47 -8.12 -1.89
N PRO A 89 -5.48 -9.06 -2.84
CA PRO A 89 -4.95 -10.40 -2.64
C PRO A 89 -3.45 -10.41 -2.31
N CYS A 90 -3.05 -11.01 -1.18
CA CYS A 90 -1.64 -11.05 -0.75
C CYS A 90 -1.33 -12.16 0.26
N TRP A 91 -0.05 -12.41 0.52
CA TRP A 91 0.40 -13.25 1.64
C TRP A 91 0.37 -12.46 2.95
N ASP A 92 -0.83 -12.27 3.48
CA ASP A 92 -1.08 -11.41 4.64
C ASP A 92 -0.71 -12.03 6.00
N GLU A 93 0.57 -12.35 6.20
CA GLU A 93 1.13 -12.76 7.49
C GLU A 93 2.48 -12.04 7.74
N PRO A 94 2.84 -11.68 8.99
CA PRO A 94 4.03 -10.89 9.28
C PRO A 94 5.37 -11.50 8.83
N SER A 95 5.41 -12.82 8.64
CA SER A 95 6.58 -13.58 8.19
C SER A 95 6.89 -13.36 6.71
N PHE A 96 5.89 -13.03 5.89
CA PHE A 96 6.06 -12.73 4.47
C PHE A 96 6.44 -11.27 4.26
N LYS A 97 7.76 -11.01 4.29
CA LYS A 97 8.32 -9.70 3.94
C LYS A 97 8.57 -9.64 2.44
N ILE A 98 7.78 -8.84 1.72
CA ILE A 98 7.83 -8.73 0.26
C ILE A 98 8.11 -7.26 -0.11
N PRO A 99 8.96 -6.98 -1.11
CA PRO A 99 9.07 -5.65 -1.70
C PRO A 99 7.80 -5.29 -2.47
N TYR A 100 7.22 -4.12 -2.21
CA TYR A 100 6.04 -3.63 -2.92
C TYR A 100 6.39 -2.46 -3.84
N GLN A 101 5.80 -2.40 -5.02
CA GLN A 101 5.82 -1.22 -5.88
C GLN A 101 4.37 -0.87 -6.19
N LEU A 102 3.97 0.34 -5.83
CA LEU A 102 2.60 0.80 -5.97
C LEU A 102 2.46 1.72 -7.17
N THR A 103 1.41 1.48 -7.96
CA THR A 103 0.96 2.36 -9.03
C THR A 103 -0.48 2.73 -8.75
N LEU A 104 -0.75 4.03 -8.57
CA LEU A 104 -2.09 4.55 -8.29
C LEU A 104 -2.58 5.40 -9.46
N VAL A 105 -3.79 5.12 -9.93
CA VAL A 105 -4.51 6.01 -10.85
C VAL A 105 -5.47 6.83 -10.00
N VAL A 106 -5.25 8.15 -9.94
CA VAL A 106 -5.95 9.06 -9.02
C VAL A 106 -6.50 10.27 -9.77
N PRO A 107 -7.51 10.98 -9.26
CA PRO A 107 -7.94 12.26 -9.82
C PRO A 107 -6.77 13.23 -9.99
N ALA A 108 -6.75 13.99 -11.08
CA ALA A 108 -5.60 14.84 -11.42
C ALA A 108 -5.26 15.88 -10.33
N ALA A 109 -6.27 16.36 -9.60
CA ALA A 109 -6.13 17.36 -8.55
C ALA A 109 -5.76 16.79 -7.16
N ASP A 110 -5.83 15.47 -6.98
CA ASP A 110 -5.61 14.84 -5.68
C ASP A 110 -4.12 14.53 -5.47
N LEU A 111 -3.68 14.64 -4.22
CA LEU A 111 -2.38 14.13 -3.78
C LEU A 111 -2.48 12.63 -3.54
N ALA A 112 -1.47 11.88 -3.99
CA ALA A 112 -1.26 10.48 -3.66
C ALA A 112 -0.02 10.34 -2.77
N VAL A 113 -0.14 9.59 -1.68
CA VAL A 113 0.95 9.35 -0.71
C VAL A 113 1.06 7.85 -0.46
N SER A 114 2.29 7.36 -0.36
CA SER A 114 2.60 5.98 0.01
C SER A 114 3.91 5.90 0.81
N ASN A 115 4.39 4.70 1.10
CA ASN A 115 5.59 4.43 1.92
C ASN A 115 6.88 5.02 1.33
N THR A 116 6.96 5.10 0.00
CA THR A 116 8.17 5.48 -0.73
C THR A 116 7.94 6.75 -1.55
N PRO A 117 9.03 7.43 -1.97
CA PRO A 117 8.91 8.57 -2.86
C PRO A 117 8.28 8.20 -4.21
N VAL A 118 7.66 9.19 -4.86
CA VAL A 118 7.20 9.08 -6.25
C VAL A 118 8.39 8.83 -7.17
N GLU A 119 8.28 7.81 -8.01
CA GLU A 119 9.22 7.48 -9.09
C GLU A 119 8.81 8.16 -10.40
N SER A 120 7.51 8.15 -10.74
CA SER A 120 6.97 8.88 -11.89
C SER A 120 5.52 9.31 -11.67
N ASP A 121 5.12 10.37 -12.36
CA ASP A 121 3.78 10.96 -12.28
C ASP A 121 3.34 11.40 -13.68
N THR A 122 2.43 10.65 -14.28
CA THR A 122 2.05 10.81 -15.69
C THR A 122 0.61 11.30 -15.80
N PRO A 123 0.36 12.47 -16.43
CA PRO A 123 -0.99 12.98 -16.65
C PRO A 123 -1.82 12.05 -17.56
N GLY A 124 -3.12 11.96 -17.30
CA GLY A 124 -4.10 11.15 -18.04
C GLY A 124 -5.46 11.82 -18.20
N GLY A 125 -5.47 13.15 -18.38
CA GLY A 125 -6.69 13.96 -18.47
C GLY A 125 -7.31 14.22 -17.11
N ALA A 126 -8.49 13.63 -16.83
CA ALA A 126 -9.16 13.77 -15.53
C ALA A 126 -8.46 13.02 -14.39
N THR A 127 -7.55 12.11 -14.73
CA THR A 127 -6.75 11.33 -13.79
C THR A 127 -5.26 11.49 -14.09
N ARG A 128 -4.42 10.96 -13.21
CA ARG A 128 -2.98 10.79 -13.41
C ARG A 128 -2.53 9.47 -12.80
N THR A 129 -1.44 8.92 -13.34
CA THR A 129 -0.84 7.67 -12.87
C THR A 129 0.44 7.97 -12.10
N VAL A 130 0.44 7.62 -10.81
CA VAL A 130 1.55 7.83 -9.89
C VAL A 130 2.21 6.49 -9.61
N VAL A 131 3.47 6.35 -9.99
CA VAL A 131 4.30 5.19 -9.65
C VAL A 131 5.19 5.58 -8.49
N PHE A 132 5.18 4.79 -7.42
CA PHE A 132 6.07 4.96 -6.27
C PHE A 132 7.28 4.03 -6.40
N LYS A 133 8.43 4.42 -5.85
CA LYS A 133 9.62 3.57 -5.80
C LYS A 133 9.32 2.26 -5.05
N ARG A 134 10.03 1.19 -5.38
CA ARG A 134 9.89 -0.09 -4.68
C ARG A 134 10.33 0.03 -3.21
N THR A 135 9.54 -0.53 -2.29
CA THR A 135 9.86 -0.57 -0.86
C THR A 135 10.98 -1.58 -0.58
N PRO A 136 11.71 -1.46 0.55
CA PRO A 136 12.39 -2.61 1.15
C PRO A 136 11.39 -3.74 1.47
N PRO A 137 11.85 -4.98 1.70
CA PRO A 137 10.97 -6.07 2.12
C PRO A 137 10.25 -5.71 3.43
N LEU A 138 8.91 -5.67 3.38
CA LEU A 138 8.07 -5.36 4.54
C LEU A 138 6.86 -6.30 4.57
N PRO A 139 6.27 -6.56 5.75
CA PRO A 139 5.00 -7.26 5.85
C PRO A 139 3.85 -6.41 5.32
N SER A 140 2.83 -7.04 4.73
CA SER A 140 1.66 -6.41 4.11
C SER A 140 0.98 -5.34 4.96
N TYR A 141 0.93 -5.52 6.28
CA TYR A 141 0.26 -4.58 7.19
C TYR A 141 0.93 -3.21 7.30
N LEU A 142 2.20 -3.08 6.87
CA LEU A 142 2.92 -1.79 6.84
C LEU A 142 2.76 -1.05 5.51
N LEU A 143 2.16 -1.67 4.49
CA LEU A 143 1.88 -1.00 3.23
C LEU A 143 0.81 0.09 3.46
N ALA A 144 1.08 1.30 2.96
CA ALA A 144 0.22 2.45 3.21
C ALA A 144 -0.06 3.22 1.91
N MET A 145 -1.31 3.67 1.77
CA MET A 145 -1.76 4.53 0.68
C MET A 145 -2.74 5.57 1.22
N ALA A 146 -2.61 6.82 0.77
CA ALA A 146 -3.60 7.86 1.00
C ALA A 146 -3.81 8.69 -0.28
N VAL A 147 -5.07 8.96 -0.62
CA VAL A 147 -5.45 9.75 -1.80
C VAL A 147 -6.54 10.76 -1.43
N GLY A 148 -6.36 12.02 -1.84
CA GLY A 148 -7.35 13.08 -1.66
C GLY A 148 -6.73 14.47 -1.78
N PRO A 149 -7.52 15.54 -1.62
CA PRO A 149 -7.05 16.92 -1.74
C PRO A 149 -6.33 17.37 -0.46
N PHE A 150 -5.23 16.69 -0.11
CA PHE A 150 -4.46 16.97 1.08
C PHE A 150 -3.65 18.27 0.99
N ASP A 151 -3.48 18.93 2.12
CA ASP A 151 -2.42 19.92 2.30
C ASP A 151 -1.15 19.24 2.81
N THR A 152 0.01 19.87 2.58
CA THR A 152 1.28 19.39 3.13
C THR A 152 2.07 20.50 3.79
N VAL A 153 2.74 20.18 4.89
CA VAL A 153 3.64 21.09 5.61
C VAL A 153 5.02 20.42 5.70
N PRO A 154 6.08 21.03 5.16
CA PRO A 154 7.42 20.45 5.23
C PRO A 154 7.90 20.41 6.69
N ILE A 155 8.66 19.37 7.03
CA ILE A 155 9.33 19.26 8.33
C ILE A 155 10.83 19.52 8.09
N THR A 156 11.36 20.56 8.70
CA THR A 156 12.78 20.90 8.64
C THR A 156 13.53 20.25 9.80
N GLY A 157 14.81 19.90 9.59
CA GLY A 157 15.68 19.35 10.65
C GLY A 157 15.60 17.84 10.87
N LEU A 158 14.79 17.11 10.09
CA LEU A 158 14.88 15.65 10.03
C LEU A 158 16.16 15.20 9.32
N SER A 159 16.64 14.00 9.66
CA SER A 159 17.78 13.34 8.98
C SER A 159 17.43 12.91 7.54
N VAL A 160 16.14 12.84 7.21
CA VAL A 160 15.58 12.48 5.89
C VAL A 160 14.51 13.50 5.48
N PRO A 161 14.18 13.63 4.18
CA PRO A 161 13.07 14.47 3.75
C PRO A 161 11.76 14.04 4.44
N GLY A 162 11.06 15.00 5.04
CA GLY A 162 9.79 14.72 5.74
C GLY A 162 8.79 15.85 5.60
N ARG A 163 7.51 15.48 5.70
CA ARG A 163 6.37 16.39 5.66
C ARG A 163 5.24 15.84 6.52
N VAL A 164 4.43 16.73 7.08
CA VAL A 164 3.12 16.40 7.62
C VAL A 164 2.10 16.51 6.49
N VAL A 165 1.22 15.52 6.36
CA VAL A 165 0.11 15.52 5.42
C VAL A 165 -1.18 15.70 6.22
N THR A 166 -2.01 16.67 5.86
CA THR A 166 -3.28 16.95 6.54
C THR A 166 -4.43 16.98 5.55
N VAL A 167 -5.66 16.72 6.02
CA VAL A 167 -6.84 17.05 5.22
C VAL A 167 -6.85 18.54 4.86
N LYS A 168 -7.53 18.87 3.76
CA LYS A 168 -7.59 20.23 3.21
C LYS A 168 -7.99 21.27 4.25
N GLY A 169 -7.29 22.40 4.28
CA GLY A 169 -7.55 23.52 5.18
C GLY A 169 -7.17 23.29 6.64
N LYS A 170 -6.48 22.18 6.96
CA LYS A 170 -6.05 21.84 8.33
C LYS A 170 -4.54 21.88 8.55
N SER A 171 -3.78 22.43 7.59
CA SER A 171 -2.32 22.58 7.70
C SER A 171 -1.87 23.33 8.95
N ALA A 172 -2.67 24.26 9.48
CA ALA A 172 -2.40 24.96 10.74
C ALA A 172 -2.26 24.01 11.95
N LEU A 173 -2.86 22.82 11.91
CA LEU A 173 -2.75 21.80 12.97
C LEU A 173 -1.41 21.04 12.92
N ALA A 174 -0.64 21.18 11.84
CA ALA A 174 0.62 20.45 11.64
C ALA A 174 1.80 21.05 12.40
N ALA A 175 1.69 22.28 12.91
CA ALA A 175 2.80 23.04 13.48
C ALA A 175 3.51 22.28 14.62
N GLU A 176 2.74 21.69 15.54
CA GLU A 176 3.31 20.95 16.65
C GLU A 176 3.99 19.66 16.18
N ALA A 177 3.35 18.90 15.29
CA ALA A 177 3.93 17.69 14.72
C ALA A 177 5.26 17.97 13.98
N ALA A 178 5.30 19.04 13.19
CA ALA A 178 6.51 19.47 12.48
C ALA A 178 7.62 19.93 13.43
N ARG A 179 7.26 20.52 14.58
CA ARG A 179 8.23 20.95 15.60
C ARG A 179 8.82 19.79 16.39
N VAL A 180 8.01 18.78 16.73
CA VAL A 180 8.44 17.68 17.61
C VAL A 180 9.07 16.50 16.87
N ALA A 181 8.72 16.28 15.60
CA ALA A 181 9.24 15.14 14.84
C ALA A 181 10.77 15.10 14.72
N PRO A 182 11.49 16.21 14.43
CA PRO A 182 12.95 16.20 14.32
C PRO A 182 13.70 15.75 15.58
N PRO A 183 13.49 16.35 16.78
CA PRO A 183 14.19 15.92 17.98
C PRO A 183 13.80 14.50 18.40
N LEU A 184 12.56 14.06 18.14
CA LEU A 184 12.13 12.69 18.40
C LEU A 184 12.86 11.68 17.52
N LEU A 185 12.91 11.90 16.20
CA LEU A 185 13.63 11.01 15.28
C LEU A 185 15.10 10.94 15.66
N ALA A 186 15.73 12.08 15.90
CA ALA A 186 17.13 12.13 16.31
C ALA A 186 17.38 11.36 17.63
N ALA A 187 16.45 11.41 18.58
CA ALA A 187 16.54 10.62 19.81
C ALA A 187 16.42 9.12 19.56
N LEU A 188 15.52 8.69 18.67
CA LEU A 188 15.38 7.29 18.27
C LEU A 188 16.64 6.78 17.56
N GLU A 189 17.19 7.55 16.62
CA GLU A 189 18.42 7.20 15.90
C GLU A 189 19.61 7.06 16.85
N ARG A 190 19.76 7.98 17.82
CA ARG A 190 20.77 7.86 18.88
C ARG A 190 20.55 6.62 19.75
N SER A 191 19.31 6.38 20.18
CA SER A 191 18.96 5.25 21.04
C SER A 191 19.23 3.90 20.38
N PHE A 192 18.90 3.77 19.09
CA PHE A 192 19.12 2.55 18.33
C PHE A 192 20.51 2.45 17.68
N GLY A 193 21.33 3.49 17.77
CA GLY A 193 22.67 3.54 17.18
C GLY A 193 22.68 3.44 15.65
N ARG A 194 21.57 3.80 14.97
CA ARG A 194 21.42 3.70 13.51
C ARG A 194 20.49 4.79 12.97
N PRO A 195 20.75 5.33 11.77
CA PRO A 195 19.87 6.31 11.13
C PRO A 195 18.56 5.67 10.68
N TYR A 196 17.55 6.50 10.45
CA TYR A 196 16.35 6.08 9.75
C TYR A 196 16.71 5.63 8.31
N PRO A 197 16.20 4.47 7.85
CA PRO A 197 16.49 3.99 6.50
C PRO A 197 15.77 4.85 5.47
N SER A 198 16.53 5.45 4.54
CA SER A 198 16.03 6.27 3.42
C SER A 198 16.11 5.56 2.08
#